data_AF-A0A0C1UJT9-F1
#
_entry.id   AF-A0A0C1UJT9-F1
#
_cell.length_a   1.000
_cell.length_b   1.000
_cell.length_c   1.000
_cell.angle_alpha   90.00
_cell.angle_beta   90.00
_cell.angle_gamma   90.00
#
_symmetry.space_group_name_H-M   'P 1'
#
loop_
_entity.id
_entity.type
_entity.pdbx_description
1 polymer ?
#
loop_
_entity_poly.entity_id
_entity_poly.type
_entity_poly.pdbx_seq_one_letter_code
_entity_poly.pdbx_strand_id
1 'polypeptide(L)'
;MKSFSFSKIIFTILLFFIIFLLSPFHINMSKNNSFTNEEFNKAVIKEVLNSDSSDIEKVKVIVKDGVYKGREFIVDNTLSLNNNLLSLKKNDRVLLLIQGSDEENLNITIYQYIRQKKLLFLVFFFILLVLIVGGIKGVNALLSVAFTIYVISTLLLPGLISGYNPITLTIICSLIIAFFSLIIQNGVSKKTLASFIGTLGGVTIAGIVTAIMSKSLQISINVEEGIQLLRIPQKISFNFQSILFSSVVIGALGANIDMSMSVATAMNEIKESNKDITRQALINCGMNVGRDVIGTMSNTLILAYAGSSLVSLMIFMAHNVDFTYIINLEDISIEVLRSLAGSIGVILSVPLTVFTRAFMD
;
A
#
# COMPACT_ATOMS: atom_id res chain seq x y z
N MET A 1 12.25 33.37 0.39
CA MET A 1 11.11 32.61 0.95
C MET A 1 9.92 32.75 0.01
N LYS A 2 9.65 31.76 -0.87
CA LYS A 2 8.39 31.74 -1.65
C LYS A 2 7.26 31.36 -0.68
N SER A 3 6.29 32.25 -0.50
CA SER A 3 5.21 32.09 0.47
C SER A 3 4.50 30.75 0.27
N PHE A 4 4.26 30.08 1.38
CA PHE A 4 3.31 28.98 1.50
C PHE A 4 1.97 29.45 0.92
N SER A 5 1.64 29.00 -0.28
CA SER A 5 0.41 29.46 -0.93
C SER A 5 -0.74 28.71 -0.28
N PHE A 6 -1.45 29.36 0.63
CA PHE A 6 -2.70 28.88 1.24
C PHE A 6 -3.68 28.32 0.18
N SER A 7 -3.62 28.86 -1.04
CA SER A 7 -4.35 28.35 -2.21
C SER A 7 -4.04 26.89 -2.57
N LYS A 8 -2.82 26.39 -2.37
CA LYS A 8 -2.50 24.97 -2.61
C LYS A 8 -3.22 24.05 -1.64
N ILE A 9 -3.28 24.41 -0.36
CA ILE A 9 -4.00 23.62 0.66
C ILE A 9 -5.50 23.63 0.37
N ILE A 10 -6.07 24.80 0.08
CA ILE A 10 -7.48 24.90 -0.31
C ILE A 10 -7.76 24.03 -1.53
N PHE A 11 -6.91 24.08 -2.56
CA PHE A 11 -7.04 23.26 -3.75
C PHE A 11 -6.99 21.77 -3.43
N THR A 12 -6.04 21.33 -2.59
CA THR A 12 -5.97 19.93 -2.15
C THR A 12 -7.22 19.53 -1.37
N ILE A 13 -7.68 20.32 -0.41
CA ILE A 13 -8.90 20.05 0.37
C ILE A 13 -10.13 19.97 -0.54
N LEU A 14 -10.28 20.91 -1.48
CA LEU A 14 -11.35 20.92 -2.47
C LEU A 14 -11.30 19.66 -3.33
N LEU A 15 -10.11 19.22 -3.73
CA LEU A 15 -9.93 17.99 -4.49
C LEU A 15 -10.33 16.73 -3.69
N PHE A 16 -9.90 16.62 -2.44
CA PHE A 16 -10.34 15.56 -1.53
C PHE A 16 -11.87 15.53 -1.43
N PHE A 17 -12.49 16.70 -1.27
CA PHE A 17 -13.94 16.85 -1.17
C PHE A 17 -14.66 16.52 -2.48
N ILE A 18 -14.13 16.92 -3.64
CA ILE A 18 -14.68 16.60 -4.95
C ILE A 18 -14.62 15.10 -5.21
N ILE A 19 -13.49 14.44 -4.92
CA ILE A 19 -13.37 12.98 -5.07
C ILE A 19 -14.29 12.28 -4.07
N PHE A 20 -14.46 12.81 -2.86
CA PHE A 20 -15.43 12.28 -1.90
C PHE A 20 -16.86 12.30 -2.45
N LEU A 21 -17.29 13.45 -2.99
CA LEU A 21 -18.63 13.66 -3.54
C LEU A 21 -18.87 12.88 -4.83
N LEU A 22 -17.86 12.81 -5.70
CA LEU A 22 -17.94 12.12 -6.98
C LEU A 22 -17.72 10.61 -6.83
N SER A 23 -17.18 10.13 -5.71
CA SER A 23 -17.03 8.70 -5.49
C SER A 23 -18.42 8.07 -5.47
N PRO A 24 -18.75 7.20 -6.44
CA PRO A 24 -20.02 6.48 -6.42
C PRO A 24 -20.04 5.46 -5.26
N PHE A 25 -18.88 5.23 -4.63
CA PHE A 25 -18.69 4.32 -3.53
C PHE A 25 -18.60 5.12 -2.24
N HIS A 26 -19.76 5.38 -1.63
CA HIS A 26 -19.76 5.76 -0.23
C HIS A 26 -19.32 4.56 0.59
N ILE A 27 -18.23 4.75 1.34
CA ILE A 27 -17.85 3.82 2.41
C ILE A 27 -18.95 3.96 3.47
N ASN A 28 -20.03 3.19 3.30
CA ASN A 28 -20.86 2.83 4.42
C ASN A 28 -19.99 1.92 5.29
N MET A 29 -19.22 2.52 6.19
CA MET A 29 -18.77 1.84 7.38
C MET A 29 -20.06 1.47 8.12
N SER A 30 -20.63 0.32 7.78
CA SER A 30 -21.58 -0.33 8.67
C SER A 30 -20.88 -0.44 10.01
N LYS A 31 -21.36 0.34 10.98
CA LYS A 31 -20.88 0.28 12.35
C LYS A 31 -21.17 -1.08 12.99
N ASN A 32 -21.98 -1.90 12.32
CA ASN A 32 -22.19 -3.29 12.63
C ASN A 32 -21.29 -4.15 11.75
N ASN A 33 -20.35 -4.82 12.40
CA ASN A 33 -19.74 -6.05 11.91
C ASN A 33 -20.80 -7.16 11.84
N SER A 34 -21.92 -6.94 11.15
CA SER A 34 -22.99 -7.94 10.99
C SER A 34 -22.61 -8.91 9.86
N PHE A 35 -21.41 -9.45 9.95
CA PHE A 35 -21.08 -10.75 9.43
C PHE A 35 -20.91 -11.58 10.69
N THR A 36 -21.91 -12.44 10.97
CA THR A 36 -22.08 -13.25 12.20
C THR A 36 -22.30 -12.42 13.48
N ASN A 37 -22.82 -13.03 14.56
CA ASN A 37 -23.02 -12.37 15.87
C ASN A 37 -21.65 -12.11 16.56
N GLU A 38 -20.73 -11.47 15.84
CA GLU A 38 -19.32 -11.35 16.16
C GLU A 38 -18.98 -9.90 16.48
N GLU A 39 -18.86 -9.58 17.76
CA GLU A 39 -18.46 -8.26 18.22
C GLU A 39 -16.98 -8.26 18.60
N PHE A 40 -16.22 -7.30 18.06
CA PHE A 40 -14.83 -7.07 18.45
C PHE A 40 -14.77 -6.01 19.54
N ASN A 41 -14.32 -6.40 20.74
CA ASN A 41 -14.26 -5.53 21.90
C ASN A 41 -12.83 -5.40 22.42
N LYS A 42 -12.45 -4.21 22.88
CA LYS A 42 -11.17 -3.96 23.51
C LYS A 42 -11.23 -4.43 24.95
N ALA A 43 -10.20 -5.14 25.39
CA ALA A 43 -10.07 -5.60 26.76
C ALA A 43 -8.65 -5.40 27.30
N VAL A 44 -8.53 -5.52 28.62
CA VAL A 44 -7.25 -5.50 29.34
C VAL A 44 -7.11 -6.77 30.15
N ILE A 45 -5.94 -7.41 30.06
CA ILE A 45 -5.58 -8.56 30.87
C ILE A 45 -5.40 -8.10 32.32
N LYS A 46 -6.23 -8.62 33.23
CA LYS A 46 -6.15 -8.33 34.67
C LYS A 46 -5.18 -9.27 35.36
N GLU A 47 -5.22 -10.53 34.96
CA GLU A 47 -4.50 -11.63 35.60
C GLU A 47 -4.38 -12.80 34.63
N VAL A 48 -3.21 -13.43 34.61
CA VAL A 48 -2.97 -14.70 33.92
C VAL A 48 -3.02 -15.77 34.99
N LEU A 49 -3.93 -16.71 34.83
CA LEU A 49 -4.16 -17.85 35.71
C LEU A 49 -3.47 -19.06 35.09
N ASN A 50 -2.69 -19.79 35.89
CA ASN A 50 -2.11 -21.05 35.43
C ASN A 50 -3.23 -22.07 35.16
N SER A 51 -3.09 -22.85 34.10
CA SER A 51 -3.97 -23.99 33.81
C SER A 51 -3.21 -25.30 34.03
N ASP A 52 -3.97 -26.37 34.24
CA ASP A 52 -3.46 -27.73 34.51
C ASP A 52 -2.86 -28.41 33.26
N SER A 53 -3.05 -27.84 32.07
CA SER A 53 -2.49 -28.34 30.80
C SER A 53 -1.43 -27.38 30.22
N SER A 54 -0.37 -27.93 29.61
CA SER A 54 0.75 -27.15 29.04
C SER A 54 0.34 -26.21 27.91
N ASP A 55 -0.82 -26.45 27.29
CA ASP A 55 -1.19 -25.86 26.01
C ASP A 55 -2.32 -24.82 26.12
N ILE A 56 -2.89 -24.62 27.32
CA ILE A 56 -3.97 -23.66 27.57
C ILE A 56 -3.59 -22.82 28.78
N GLU A 57 -3.69 -21.49 28.68
CA GLU A 57 -3.60 -20.57 29.81
C GLU A 57 -4.98 -19.95 30.06
N LYS A 58 -5.43 -19.89 31.32
CA LYS A 58 -6.67 -19.18 31.65
C LYS A 58 -6.37 -17.72 31.91
N VAL A 59 -7.11 -16.80 31.33
CA VAL A 59 -6.79 -15.37 31.45
C VAL A 59 -8.03 -14.59 31.84
N LYS A 60 -7.91 -13.82 32.92
CA LYS A 60 -8.97 -12.91 33.37
C LYS A 60 -8.85 -11.59 32.64
N VAL A 61 -9.89 -11.22 31.91
CA VAL A 61 -9.94 -10.02 31.06
C VAL A 61 -11.04 -9.07 31.50
N ILE A 62 -10.82 -7.77 31.38
CA ILE A 62 -11.83 -6.72 31.61
C ILE A 62 -12.12 -6.02 30.30
N VAL A 63 -13.38 -6.04 29.87
CA VAL A 63 -13.83 -5.36 28.64
C VAL A 63 -13.89 -3.84 28.84
N LYS A 64 -13.45 -3.06 27.85
CA LYS A 64 -13.32 -1.60 27.91
C LYS A 64 -14.28 -0.82 27.02
N ASP A 65 -14.92 -1.46 26.05
CA ASP A 65 -15.90 -0.86 25.14
C ASP A 65 -16.96 -1.88 24.67
N GLY A 66 -18.01 -1.38 24.01
CA GLY A 66 -19.17 -2.16 23.55
C GLY A 66 -20.15 -2.56 24.65
N VAL A 67 -21.03 -3.51 24.35
CA VAL A 67 -22.16 -3.91 25.21
C VAL A 67 -21.69 -4.46 26.56
N TYR A 68 -20.56 -5.16 26.58
CA TYR A 68 -20.00 -5.81 27.77
C TYR A 68 -19.01 -4.95 28.56
N LYS A 69 -18.94 -3.64 28.29
CA LYS A 69 -17.98 -2.72 28.94
C LYS A 69 -18.02 -2.83 30.48
N GLY A 70 -16.86 -3.05 31.08
CA GLY A 70 -16.68 -3.17 32.53
C GLY A 70 -16.88 -4.58 33.08
N ARG A 71 -17.42 -5.51 32.30
CA ARG A 71 -17.53 -6.92 32.71
C ARG A 71 -16.18 -7.62 32.67
N GLU A 72 -16.02 -8.60 33.57
CA GLU A 72 -14.85 -9.47 33.62
C GLU A 72 -15.24 -10.85 33.09
N PHE A 73 -14.37 -11.42 32.26
CA PHE A 73 -14.51 -12.79 31.77
C PHE A 73 -13.23 -13.57 32.05
N ILE A 74 -13.37 -14.87 32.25
CA ILE A 74 -12.25 -15.80 32.24
C ILE A 74 -12.28 -16.45 30.86
N VAL A 75 -11.18 -16.29 30.13
CA VAL A 75 -11.05 -16.73 28.75
C VAL A 75 -9.89 -17.70 28.65
N ASP A 76 -10.09 -18.79 27.92
CA ASP A 76 -9.04 -19.76 27.64
C ASP A 76 -8.18 -19.25 26.48
N ASN A 77 -6.88 -19.08 26.74
CA ASN A 77 -5.85 -18.73 25.78
C ASN A 77 -5.12 -20.00 25.34
N THR A 78 -5.50 -20.55 24.20
CA THR A 78 -4.85 -21.73 23.65
C THR A 78 -3.47 -21.35 23.08
N LEU A 79 -2.40 -21.84 23.68
CA LEU A 79 -1.01 -21.58 23.30
C LEU A 79 -0.49 -22.48 22.17
N SER A 80 -1.36 -23.19 21.46
CA SER A 80 -0.93 -24.19 20.49
C SER A 80 -0.10 -23.57 19.36
N LEU A 81 0.94 -24.31 18.94
CA LEU A 81 1.91 -23.93 17.90
C LEU A 81 1.30 -23.47 16.56
N ASN A 82 0.02 -23.76 16.31
CA ASN A 82 -0.65 -23.47 15.05
C ASN A 82 -1.47 -22.16 15.03
N ASN A 83 -1.75 -21.50 16.16
CA ASN A 83 -2.51 -20.25 16.14
C ASN A 83 -2.05 -19.30 17.24
N ASN A 84 -1.07 -18.46 16.91
CA ASN A 84 -0.64 -17.29 17.70
C ASN A 84 -0.37 -17.58 19.19
N LEU A 85 0.89 -17.93 19.52
CA LEU A 85 1.42 -17.87 20.89
C LEU A 85 1.36 -16.43 21.43
N LEU A 86 0.19 -16.01 21.90
CA LEU A 86 0.04 -14.78 22.66
C LEU A 86 0.52 -15.08 24.08
N SER A 87 1.81 -14.85 24.34
CA SER A 87 2.35 -14.84 25.70
C SER A 87 1.85 -13.58 26.41
N LEU A 88 0.65 -13.68 26.99
CA LEU A 88 -0.07 -12.58 27.59
C LEU A 88 0.51 -12.21 28.96
N LYS A 89 0.56 -10.92 29.26
CA LYS A 89 0.97 -10.39 30.57
C LYS A 89 -0.11 -9.51 31.16
N LYS A 90 -0.07 -9.36 32.48
CA LYS A 90 -0.91 -8.39 33.19
C LYS A 90 -0.75 -7.00 32.57
N ASN A 91 -1.87 -6.31 32.40
CA ASN A 91 -2.03 -5.01 31.74
C ASN A 91 -1.87 -4.99 30.21
N ASP A 92 -1.69 -6.14 29.56
CA ASP A 92 -1.74 -6.18 28.10
C ASP A 92 -3.14 -5.80 27.60
N ARG A 93 -3.16 -5.12 26.46
CA ARG A 93 -4.39 -4.71 25.79
C ARG A 93 -4.64 -5.65 24.64
N VAL A 94 -5.79 -6.29 24.64
CA VAL A 94 -6.16 -7.31 23.64
C VAL A 94 -7.51 -6.97 23.02
N LEU A 95 -7.71 -7.44 21.80
CA LEU A 95 -8.98 -7.45 21.10
C LEU A 95 -9.63 -8.80 21.36
N LEU A 96 -10.82 -8.79 21.93
CA LEU A 96 -11.65 -9.96 22.11
C LEU A 96 -12.61 -10.07 20.93
N LEU A 97 -12.86 -11.30 20.51
CA LEU A 97 -13.97 -11.67 19.65
C LEU A 97 -15.04 -12.31 20.55
N ILE A 98 -16.19 -11.66 20.68
CA ILE A 98 -17.32 -12.14 21.47
C ILE A 98 -18.39 -12.61 20.49
N GLN A 99 -18.74 -13.89 20.58
CA GLN A 99 -19.75 -14.52 19.73
C GLN A 99 -20.88 -15.10 20.57
N GLY A 100 -22.13 -14.75 20.28
CA GLY A 100 -23.29 -15.32 20.97
C GLY A 100 -24.48 -14.37 21.06
N SER A 101 -25.67 -14.92 21.28
CA SER A 101 -26.93 -14.17 21.35
C SER A 101 -27.47 -14.00 22.77
N ASP A 102 -27.11 -14.91 23.68
CA ASP A 102 -27.54 -14.93 25.08
C ASP A 102 -26.32 -14.96 26.01
N GLU A 103 -26.41 -14.29 27.17
CA GLU A 103 -25.29 -14.16 28.12
C GLU A 103 -24.75 -15.51 28.64
N GLU A 104 -25.56 -16.57 28.59
CA GLU A 104 -25.17 -17.92 29.04
C GLU A 104 -24.34 -18.70 27.99
N ASN A 105 -24.36 -18.30 26.71
CA ASN A 105 -23.68 -18.97 25.61
C ASN A 105 -22.75 -18.02 24.84
N LEU A 106 -21.98 -17.20 25.55
CA LEU A 106 -20.95 -16.34 24.95
C LEU A 106 -19.66 -17.13 24.74
N ASN A 107 -19.27 -17.31 23.48
CA ASN A 107 -17.94 -17.77 23.11
C ASN A 107 -17.02 -16.55 23.01
N ILE A 108 -16.03 -16.46 23.90
CA ILE A 108 -15.11 -15.34 23.98
C ILE A 108 -13.72 -15.84 23.65
N THR A 109 -13.11 -15.27 22.61
CA THR A 109 -11.77 -15.66 22.17
C THR A 109 -10.85 -14.44 22.16
N ILE A 110 -9.62 -14.60 22.66
CA ILE A 110 -8.58 -13.57 22.53
C ILE A 110 -8.08 -13.59 21.10
N TYR A 111 -8.36 -12.52 20.35
CA TYR A 111 -8.05 -12.46 18.93
C TYR A 111 -6.63 -11.95 18.67
N GLN A 112 -6.30 -10.73 19.12
CA GLN A 112 -4.99 -10.11 18.89
C GLN A 112 -4.63 -9.04 19.93
N TYR A 113 -3.36 -8.63 20.01
CA TYR A 113 -2.94 -7.43 20.75
C TYR A 113 -3.46 -6.12 20.12
N ILE A 114 -3.85 -5.16 20.96
CA ILE A 114 -4.19 -3.80 20.53
C ILE A 114 -2.90 -2.99 20.31
N ARG A 115 -2.58 -2.72 19.03
CA ARG A 115 -1.37 -1.97 18.63
C ARG A 115 -1.64 -0.52 18.20
N GLN A 116 -2.92 -0.13 18.10
CA GLN A 116 -3.40 1.16 17.55
C GLN A 116 -2.62 2.39 18.06
N LYS A 117 -2.48 2.55 19.39
CA LYS A 117 -1.80 3.71 19.98
C LYS A 117 -0.31 3.77 19.66
N LYS A 118 0.38 2.62 19.65
CA LYS A 118 1.82 2.52 19.36
C LYS A 118 2.09 2.82 17.89
N LEU A 119 1.25 2.31 16.99
CA LEU A 119 1.33 2.60 15.56
C LEU A 119 1.05 4.08 15.27
N LEU A 120 0.06 4.69 15.94
CA LEU A 120 -0.23 6.12 15.78
C LEU A 120 0.96 6.99 16.23
N PHE A 121 1.64 6.61 17.31
CA PHE A 121 2.87 7.28 17.73
C PHE A 121 3.96 7.20 16.65
N LEU A 122 4.18 6.02 16.05
CA LEU A 122 5.16 5.85 14.97
C LEU A 122 4.83 6.74 13.76
N VAL A 123 3.56 6.78 13.35
CA VAL A 123 3.09 7.64 12.25
C VAL A 123 3.30 9.12 12.58
N PHE A 124 2.96 9.55 13.80
CA PHE A 124 3.18 10.93 14.24
C PHE A 124 4.66 11.29 14.24
N PHE A 125 5.52 10.40 14.73
CA PHE A 125 6.97 10.60 14.73
C PHE A 125 7.53 10.71 13.32
N PHE A 126 7.09 9.86 12.40
CA PHE A 126 7.45 9.94 10.98
C PHE A 126 7.04 11.28 10.36
N ILE A 127 5.80 11.71 10.56
CA ILE A 127 5.31 13.02 10.08
C ILE A 127 6.17 14.15 10.64
N LEU A 128 6.48 14.13 11.93
CA LEU A 128 7.31 15.15 12.57
C LEU A 128 8.69 15.24 11.93
N LEU A 129 9.35 14.10 11.69
CA LEU A 129 10.65 14.07 11.01
C LEU A 129 10.60 14.63 9.60
N VAL A 130 9.58 14.26 8.81
CA VAL A 130 9.40 14.78 7.45
C VAL A 130 9.17 16.29 7.46
N LEU A 131 8.43 16.82 8.45
CA LEU A 131 8.19 18.25 8.59
C LEU A 131 9.45 19.01 9.02
N ILE A 132 10.25 18.45 9.95
CA ILE A 132 11.49 19.07 10.41
C ILE A 132 12.54 19.11 9.28
N VAL A 133 12.73 17.99 8.56
CA VAL A 133 13.78 17.88 7.53
C VAL A 133 13.32 18.49 6.20
N GLY A 134 12.08 18.21 5.79
CA GLY A 134 11.54 18.62 4.49
C GLY A 134 10.88 20.00 4.49
N GLY A 135 10.58 20.58 5.67
CA GLY A 135 9.87 21.85 5.79
C GLY A 135 8.57 21.89 4.99
N ILE A 136 8.38 22.96 4.21
CA ILE A 136 7.20 23.13 3.33
C ILE A 136 7.12 22.04 2.25
N LYS A 137 8.26 21.59 1.71
CA LYS A 137 8.26 20.50 0.72
C LYS A 137 7.83 19.18 1.37
N GLY A 138 8.21 18.97 2.63
CA GLY A 138 7.75 17.85 3.45
C GLY A 138 6.23 17.82 3.63
N VAL A 139 5.60 18.97 3.91
CA VAL A 139 4.12 19.09 3.97
C VAL A 139 3.49 18.62 2.66
N ASN A 140 3.98 19.09 1.51
CA ASN A 140 3.42 18.71 0.21
C ASN A 140 3.63 17.22 -0.10
N ALA A 141 4.76 16.64 0.32
CA ALA A 141 5.01 15.21 0.20
C ALA A 141 4.00 14.40 1.02
N LEU A 142 3.74 14.79 2.28
CA LEU A 142 2.75 14.14 3.13
C LEU A 142 1.32 14.27 2.57
N LEU A 143 0.94 15.44 2.06
CA LEU A 143 -0.36 15.65 1.41
C LEU A 143 -0.52 14.78 0.16
N SER A 144 0.55 14.63 -0.62
CA SER A 144 0.56 13.76 -1.80
C SER A 144 0.38 12.28 -1.42
N VAL A 145 1.11 11.79 -0.41
CA VAL A 145 0.95 10.42 0.10
C VAL A 145 -0.45 10.19 0.66
N ALA A 146 -0.97 11.13 1.45
CA ALA A 146 -2.32 11.07 1.98
C ALA A 146 -3.36 11.02 0.86
N PHE A 147 -3.15 11.78 -0.22
CA PHE A 147 -4.01 11.76 -1.40
C PHE A 147 -3.99 10.42 -2.12
N THR A 148 -2.81 9.83 -2.31
CA THR A 148 -2.67 8.48 -2.90
C THR A 148 -3.42 7.43 -2.07
N ILE A 149 -3.21 7.41 -0.76
CA ILE A 149 -3.91 6.49 0.16
C ILE A 149 -5.41 6.71 0.08
N TYR A 150 -5.85 7.97 0.03
CA TYR A 150 -7.25 8.33 -0.06
C TYR A 150 -7.90 7.78 -1.33
N VAL A 151 -7.34 8.06 -2.52
CA VAL A 151 -7.86 7.54 -3.79
C VAL A 151 -7.90 6.01 -3.79
N ILE A 152 -6.86 5.34 -3.29
CA ILE A 152 -6.86 3.88 -3.18
C ILE A 152 -7.99 3.39 -2.27
N SER A 153 -8.16 4.00 -1.11
CA SER A 153 -9.14 3.58 -0.10
C SER A 153 -10.60 3.89 -0.46
N THR A 154 -10.87 4.98 -1.18
CA THR A 154 -12.25 5.44 -1.48
C THR A 154 -12.71 5.11 -2.88
N LEU A 155 -11.79 4.94 -3.84
CA LEU A 155 -12.13 4.72 -5.25
C LEU A 155 -11.69 3.34 -5.73
N LEU A 156 -10.40 3.01 -5.58
CA LEU A 156 -9.86 1.76 -6.12
C LEU A 156 -10.41 0.54 -5.38
N LEU A 157 -10.19 0.44 -4.06
CA LEU A 157 -10.62 -0.73 -3.29
C LEU A 157 -12.15 -0.93 -3.32
N PRO A 158 -12.99 0.10 -3.07
CA PRO A 158 -14.44 -0.09 -3.13
C PRO A 158 -14.94 -0.43 -4.54
N GLY A 159 -14.33 0.13 -5.59
CA GLY A 159 -14.67 -0.20 -6.97
C GLY A 159 -14.28 -1.63 -7.35
N LEU A 160 -13.12 -2.11 -6.90
CA LEU A 160 -12.72 -3.51 -7.07
C LEU A 160 -13.69 -4.45 -6.37
N ILE A 161 -14.04 -4.16 -5.11
CA ILE A 161 -14.99 -4.96 -4.33
C ILE A 161 -16.39 -4.95 -4.99
N SER A 162 -16.78 -3.83 -5.60
CA SER A 162 -18.05 -3.71 -6.33
C SER A 162 -18.07 -4.40 -7.70
N GLY A 163 -16.98 -5.08 -8.09
CA GLY A 163 -16.91 -5.89 -9.31
C GLY A 163 -16.60 -5.13 -10.59
N TYR A 164 -16.12 -3.88 -10.50
CA TYR A 164 -15.68 -3.14 -11.68
C TYR A 164 -14.44 -3.78 -12.30
N ASN A 165 -14.24 -3.56 -13.60
CA ASN A 165 -13.06 -4.08 -14.30
C ASN A 165 -11.76 -3.56 -13.65
N PRO A 166 -10.91 -4.44 -13.07
CA PRO A 166 -9.74 -4.00 -12.32
C PRO A 166 -8.70 -3.24 -13.16
N ILE A 167 -8.54 -3.61 -14.44
CA ILE A 167 -7.57 -2.98 -15.35
C ILE A 167 -7.98 -1.53 -15.59
N THR A 168 -9.22 -1.31 -16.03
CA THR A 168 -9.72 0.04 -16.35
C THR A 168 -9.74 0.93 -15.11
N LEU A 169 -10.22 0.40 -13.98
CA LEU A 169 -10.29 1.15 -12.73
C LEU A 169 -8.89 1.58 -12.25
N THR A 170 -7.91 0.67 -12.33
CA THR A 170 -6.54 0.96 -11.92
C THR A 170 -5.89 2.00 -12.83
N ILE A 171 -6.10 1.94 -14.15
CA ILE A 171 -5.57 2.96 -15.08
C ILE A 171 -6.13 4.34 -14.73
N ILE A 172 -7.44 4.45 -14.50
CA ILE A 172 -8.09 5.71 -14.11
C ILE A 172 -7.54 6.22 -12.78
N CYS A 173 -7.46 5.36 -11.77
CA CYS A 173 -6.91 5.73 -10.46
C CYS A 173 -5.45 6.18 -10.57
N SER A 174 -4.64 5.48 -11.36
CA SER A 174 -3.22 5.80 -11.59
C SER A 174 -3.05 7.15 -12.27
N LEU A 175 -3.89 7.47 -13.26
CA LEU A 175 -3.94 8.79 -13.91
C LEU A 175 -4.26 9.90 -12.90
N ILE A 176 -5.31 9.70 -12.08
CA ILE A 176 -5.72 10.67 -11.05
C ILE A 176 -4.59 10.86 -10.03
N ILE A 177 -4.05 9.77 -9.51
CA ILE A 177 -2.97 9.78 -8.51
C ILE A 177 -1.75 10.50 -9.10
N ALA A 178 -1.24 10.09 -10.27
CA ALA A 178 -0.06 10.71 -10.88
C ALA A 178 -0.26 12.21 -11.14
N PHE A 179 -1.39 12.60 -11.71
CA PHE A 179 -1.66 13.99 -12.05
C PHE A 179 -1.68 14.89 -10.81
N PHE A 180 -2.47 14.52 -9.80
CA PHE A 180 -2.65 15.36 -8.62
C PHE A 180 -1.47 15.28 -7.65
N SER A 181 -0.86 14.10 -7.46
CA SER A 181 0.33 13.96 -6.60
C SER A 181 1.47 14.86 -7.08
N LEU A 182 1.75 14.87 -8.39
CA LEU A 182 2.79 15.71 -8.99
C LEU A 182 2.48 17.20 -8.85
N ILE A 183 1.22 17.61 -9.06
CA ILE A 183 0.79 19.00 -8.88
C ILE A 183 0.85 19.43 -7.40
N ILE A 184 0.46 18.58 -6.46
CA ILE A 184 0.54 18.87 -5.02
C ILE A 184 1.99 19.10 -4.61
N GLN A 185 2.90 18.20 -5.03
CA GLN A 185 4.31 18.29 -4.68
C GLN A 185 5.00 19.51 -5.30
N ASN A 186 4.83 19.72 -6.61
CA ASN A 186 5.67 20.65 -7.37
C ASN A 186 4.93 21.84 -7.98
N GLY A 187 3.60 21.84 -7.96
CA GLY A 187 2.77 22.79 -8.70
C GLY A 187 2.73 22.49 -10.20
N VAL A 188 2.01 23.31 -10.95
CA VAL A 188 1.94 23.20 -12.41
C VAL A 188 3.22 23.79 -13.01
N SER A 189 3.98 22.96 -13.72
CA SER A 189 5.23 23.36 -14.38
C SER A 189 5.60 22.41 -15.52
N LYS A 190 6.54 22.81 -16.38
CA LYS A 190 7.06 21.96 -17.47
C LYS A 190 7.68 20.66 -16.95
N LYS A 191 8.39 20.71 -15.82
CA LYS A 191 8.93 19.50 -15.18
C LYS A 191 7.84 18.58 -14.64
N THR A 192 6.75 19.15 -14.09
CA THR A 192 5.60 18.38 -13.61
C THR A 192 4.92 17.64 -14.78
N LEU A 193 4.74 18.32 -15.92
CA LEU A 193 4.10 17.73 -17.09
C LEU A 193 4.99 16.66 -17.75
N ALA A 194 6.28 16.94 -17.92
CA ALA A 194 7.24 15.93 -18.40
C ALA A 194 7.30 14.71 -17.47
N SER A 195 7.31 14.94 -16.16
CA SER A 195 7.25 13.87 -15.17
C SER A 195 5.96 13.06 -15.30
N PHE A 196 4.81 13.70 -15.47
CA PHE A 196 3.53 13.04 -15.64
C PHE A 196 3.51 12.12 -16.87
N ILE A 197 3.99 12.59 -18.02
CA ILE A 197 4.07 11.76 -19.24
C ILE A 197 5.03 10.59 -19.04
N GLY A 198 6.19 10.83 -18.42
CA GLY A 198 7.16 9.80 -18.08
C GLY A 198 6.57 8.71 -17.18
N THR A 199 5.90 9.13 -16.11
CA THR A 199 5.22 8.24 -15.16
C THR A 199 4.17 7.41 -15.88
N LEU A 200 3.28 8.02 -16.67
CA LEU A 200 2.25 7.31 -17.42
C LEU A 200 2.86 6.29 -18.38
N GLY A 201 3.85 6.69 -19.16
CA GLY A 201 4.51 5.79 -20.09
C GLY A 201 5.13 4.59 -19.39
N GLY A 202 5.86 4.81 -18.30
CA GLY A 202 6.46 3.70 -17.57
C GLY A 202 5.45 2.80 -16.85
N VAL A 203 4.37 3.37 -16.29
CA VAL A 203 3.28 2.60 -15.67
C VAL A 203 2.51 1.78 -16.71
N THR A 204 2.25 2.36 -17.90
CA THR A 204 1.67 1.64 -19.04
C THR A 204 2.56 0.48 -19.44
N ILE A 205 3.88 0.67 -19.52
CA ILE A 205 4.82 -0.40 -19.85
C ILE A 205 4.83 -1.50 -18.78
N ALA A 206 4.87 -1.15 -17.50
CA ALA A 206 4.76 -2.12 -16.41
C ALA A 206 3.45 -2.93 -16.51
N GLY A 207 2.34 -2.27 -16.83
CA GLY A 207 1.06 -2.92 -17.09
C GLY A 207 1.11 -3.87 -18.28
N ILE A 208 1.70 -3.45 -19.41
CA ILE A 208 1.85 -4.30 -20.61
C ILE A 208 2.70 -5.54 -20.29
N VAL A 209 3.85 -5.36 -19.64
CA VAL A 209 4.71 -6.48 -19.22
C VAL A 209 3.93 -7.44 -18.32
N THR A 210 3.18 -6.92 -17.36
CA THR A 210 2.35 -7.74 -16.45
C THR A 210 1.27 -8.50 -17.21
N ALA A 211 0.57 -7.87 -18.15
CA ALA A 211 -0.48 -8.52 -18.94
C ALA A 211 0.06 -9.66 -19.82
N ILE A 212 1.24 -9.46 -20.43
CA ILE A 212 1.88 -10.48 -21.26
C ILE A 212 2.44 -11.61 -20.39
N MET A 213 3.21 -11.27 -19.36
CA MET A 213 3.90 -12.26 -18.53
C MET A 213 2.96 -13.06 -17.64
N SER A 214 1.94 -12.45 -17.04
CA SER A 214 0.97 -13.19 -16.21
C SER A 214 0.26 -14.29 -17.02
N LYS A 215 -0.08 -14.02 -18.28
CA LYS A 215 -0.67 -15.01 -19.18
C LYS A 215 0.35 -16.09 -19.57
N SER A 216 1.59 -15.69 -19.86
CA SER A 216 2.65 -16.62 -20.26
C SER A 216 3.07 -17.56 -19.12
N LEU A 217 3.12 -17.04 -17.90
CA LEU A 217 3.51 -17.78 -16.70
C LEU A 217 2.34 -18.56 -16.09
N GLN A 218 1.11 -18.34 -16.57
CA GLN A 218 -0.13 -18.95 -16.05
C GLN A 218 -0.36 -18.63 -14.56
N ILE A 219 -0.04 -17.40 -14.15
CA ILE A 219 -0.10 -16.96 -12.76
C ILE A 219 -1.34 -16.12 -12.49
N SER A 220 -1.95 -16.34 -11.33
CA SER A 220 -3.08 -15.63 -10.75
C SER A 220 -2.76 -15.20 -9.31
N ILE A 221 -3.58 -14.35 -8.69
CA ILE A 221 -3.48 -14.15 -7.23
C ILE A 221 -3.80 -15.48 -6.54
N ASN A 222 -3.01 -15.78 -5.49
CA ASN A 222 -3.04 -17.02 -4.73
C ASN A 222 -4.48 -17.41 -4.33
N VAL A 223 -4.76 -18.70 -4.49
CA VAL A 223 -6.05 -19.33 -4.23
C VAL A 223 -6.51 -19.10 -2.78
N GLU A 224 -5.61 -19.01 -1.80
CA GLU A 224 -6.01 -18.86 -0.39
C GLU A 224 -6.55 -17.45 -0.07
N GLU A 225 -5.89 -16.39 -0.53
CA GLU A 225 -6.41 -15.01 -0.45
C GLU A 225 -7.60 -14.81 -1.39
N GLY A 226 -7.57 -15.44 -2.57
CA GLY A 226 -8.66 -15.40 -3.54
C GLY A 226 -9.94 -16.08 -3.03
N ILE A 227 -9.83 -17.18 -2.29
CA ILE A 227 -10.97 -17.86 -1.63
C ILE A 227 -11.61 -16.94 -0.60
N GLN A 228 -10.84 -16.14 0.14
CA GLN A 228 -11.40 -15.17 1.08
C GLN A 228 -12.21 -14.09 0.36
N LEU A 229 -11.75 -13.63 -0.81
CA LEU A 229 -12.50 -12.71 -1.66
C LEU A 229 -13.77 -13.35 -2.22
N LEU A 230 -13.73 -14.63 -2.61
CA LEU A 230 -14.91 -15.37 -3.07
C LEU A 230 -15.96 -15.60 -1.97
N ARG A 231 -15.58 -15.48 -0.70
CA ARG A 231 -16.51 -15.52 0.45
C ARG A 231 -17.26 -14.21 0.68
N ILE A 232 -16.97 -13.15 -0.09
CA ILE A 232 -17.72 -11.89 -0.01
C ILE A 232 -19.17 -12.14 -0.50
N PRO A 233 -20.20 -11.74 0.27
CA PRO A 233 -21.60 -12.10 0.01
C PRO A 233 -22.16 -11.60 -1.32
N GLN A 234 -21.46 -10.69 -1.99
CA GLN A 234 -21.91 -10.03 -3.20
C GLN A 234 -21.94 -10.95 -4.44
N LYS A 235 -21.49 -12.22 -4.34
CA LYS A 235 -21.47 -13.20 -5.44
C LYS A 235 -20.80 -12.66 -6.72
N ILE A 236 -19.75 -11.87 -6.55
CA ILE A 236 -18.99 -11.29 -7.66
C ILE A 236 -17.90 -12.27 -8.08
N SER A 237 -17.75 -12.51 -9.38
CA SER A 237 -16.63 -13.25 -9.94
C SER A 237 -15.41 -12.34 -10.09
N PHE A 238 -14.44 -12.49 -9.19
CA PHE A 238 -13.19 -11.74 -9.27
C PHE A 238 -12.26 -12.33 -10.33
N ASN A 239 -11.78 -11.49 -11.25
CA ASN A 239 -10.70 -11.86 -12.16
C ASN A 239 -9.36 -11.58 -11.48
N PHE A 240 -8.80 -12.61 -10.85
CA PHE A 240 -7.55 -12.53 -10.10
C PHE A 240 -6.34 -12.10 -10.93
N GLN A 241 -6.28 -12.44 -12.22
CA GLN A 241 -5.23 -11.97 -13.12
C GLN A 241 -5.30 -10.45 -13.33
N SER A 242 -6.52 -9.90 -13.44
CA SER A 242 -6.75 -8.45 -13.54
C SER A 242 -6.45 -7.72 -12.22
N ILE A 243 -6.67 -8.38 -11.07
CA ILE A 243 -6.29 -7.84 -9.77
C ILE A 243 -4.76 -7.88 -9.60
N LEU A 244 -4.09 -8.94 -10.07
CA LEU A 244 -2.62 -8.99 -10.12
C LEU A 244 -2.07 -7.82 -10.92
N PHE A 245 -2.60 -7.57 -12.13
CA PHE A 245 -2.28 -6.38 -12.93
C PHE A 245 -2.42 -5.10 -12.10
N SER A 246 -3.54 -4.97 -11.37
CA SER A 246 -3.83 -3.80 -10.55
C SER A 246 -2.77 -3.60 -9.45
N SER A 247 -2.38 -4.69 -8.77
CA SER A 247 -1.35 -4.66 -7.73
C SER A 247 0.03 -4.23 -8.25
N VAL A 248 0.44 -4.75 -9.42
CA VAL A 248 1.73 -4.41 -10.03
C VAL A 248 1.75 -2.95 -10.48
N VAL A 249 0.68 -2.50 -11.13
CA VAL A 249 0.57 -1.12 -11.65
C VAL A 249 0.58 -0.09 -10.51
N ILE A 250 -0.16 -0.34 -9.42
CA ILE A 250 -0.15 0.54 -8.23
C ILE A 250 1.21 0.51 -7.52
N GLY A 251 1.84 -0.67 -7.41
CA GLY A 251 3.18 -0.79 -6.84
C GLY A 251 4.24 -0.02 -7.64
N ALA A 252 4.17 -0.09 -8.97
CA ALA A 252 5.08 0.62 -9.87
C ALA A 252 4.82 2.14 -9.93
N LEU A 253 3.57 2.58 -9.74
CA LEU A 253 3.16 3.98 -9.85
C LEU A 253 3.99 4.91 -8.96
N GLY A 254 4.20 4.54 -7.69
CA GLY A 254 4.98 5.36 -6.76
C GLY A 254 6.44 5.55 -7.22
N ALA A 255 7.11 4.45 -7.57
CA ALA A 255 8.48 4.49 -8.05
C ALA A 255 8.63 5.29 -9.36
N ASN A 256 7.65 5.18 -10.26
CA ASN A 256 7.60 5.94 -11.51
C ASN A 256 7.34 7.43 -11.30
N ILE A 257 6.54 7.83 -10.31
CA ILE A 257 6.34 9.23 -9.94
C ILE A 257 7.67 9.82 -9.47
N ASP A 258 8.32 9.16 -8.52
CA ASP A 258 9.56 9.67 -7.90
C ASP A 258 10.72 9.73 -8.89
N MET A 259 10.84 8.71 -9.74
CA MET A 259 11.88 8.67 -10.76
C MET A 259 11.70 9.77 -11.81
N SER A 260 10.53 9.84 -12.45
CA SER A 260 10.27 10.84 -13.48
C SER A 260 10.40 12.25 -12.92
N MET A 261 10.00 12.48 -11.67
CA MET A 261 10.11 13.80 -11.05
C MET A 261 11.57 14.17 -10.73
N SER A 262 12.39 13.21 -10.31
CA SER A 262 13.81 13.41 -10.04
C SER A 262 14.57 13.81 -11.31
N VAL A 263 14.35 13.06 -12.40
CA VAL A 263 14.98 13.36 -13.71
C VAL A 263 14.48 14.69 -14.27
N ALA A 264 13.17 14.93 -14.25
CA ALA A 264 12.60 16.18 -14.76
C ALA A 264 13.06 17.40 -13.95
N THR A 265 13.25 17.26 -12.64
CA THR A 265 13.78 18.34 -11.78
C THR A 265 15.23 18.65 -12.11
N ALA A 266 16.09 17.63 -12.20
CA ALA A 266 17.50 17.82 -12.55
C ALA A 266 17.66 18.48 -13.92
N MET A 267 16.91 18.03 -14.93
CA MET A 267 16.90 18.66 -16.25
C MET A 267 16.43 20.12 -16.21
N ASN A 268 15.45 20.42 -15.37
CA ASN A 268 14.97 21.79 -15.21
C ASN A 268 16.03 22.69 -14.56
N GLU A 269 16.76 22.21 -13.56
CA GLU A 269 17.86 22.95 -12.93
C GLU A 269 19.00 23.20 -13.92
N ILE A 270 19.36 22.20 -14.74
CA ILE A 270 20.36 22.35 -15.80
C ILE A 270 19.93 23.43 -16.81
N LYS A 271 18.67 23.41 -17.25
CA LYS A 271 18.13 24.42 -18.19
C LYS A 271 18.03 25.82 -17.58
N GLU A 272 17.72 25.91 -16.29
CA GLU A 272 17.70 27.19 -15.56
C GLU A 272 19.11 27.76 -15.38
N SER A 273 20.12 26.90 -15.16
CA SER A 273 21.52 27.29 -15.04
C SER A 273 22.17 27.66 -16.38
N ASN A 274 21.78 27.01 -17.48
CA ASN A 274 22.27 27.30 -18.82
C ASN A 274 21.09 27.38 -19.80
N LYS A 275 20.58 28.60 -20.00
CA LYS A 275 19.40 28.84 -20.83
C LYS A 275 19.63 28.50 -22.31
N ASP A 276 20.87 28.66 -22.79
CA ASP A 276 21.25 28.43 -24.19
C ASP A 276 21.66 26.98 -24.48
N ILE A 277 21.54 26.08 -23.51
CA ILE A 277 21.82 24.65 -23.71
C ILE A 277 20.97 24.10 -24.87
N THR A 278 21.64 23.42 -25.80
CA THR A 278 21.00 22.78 -26.93
C THR A 278 20.15 21.60 -26.46
N ARG A 279 19.07 21.30 -27.18
CA ARG A 279 18.17 20.17 -26.83
C ARG A 279 18.92 18.85 -26.75
N GLN A 280 19.87 18.60 -27.66
CA GLN A 280 20.67 17.38 -27.64
C GLN A 280 21.57 17.29 -26.40
N ALA A 281 22.20 18.39 -26.00
CA ALA A 281 23.00 18.42 -24.78
C ALA A 281 22.12 18.20 -23.54
N LEU A 282 20.93 18.80 -23.49
CA LEU A 282 19.97 18.60 -22.39
C LEU A 282 19.48 17.14 -22.31
N ILE A 283 19.22 16.49 -23.45
CA ILE A 283 18.87 15.05 -23.50
C ILE A 283 20.02 14.21 -22.96
N ASN A 284 21.25 14.46 -23.40
CA ASN A 284 22.42 13.70 -22.94
C ASN A 284 22.62 13.84 -21.42
N CYS A 285 22.49 15.06 -20.88
CA CYS A 285 22.56 15.29 -19.45
C CYS A 285 21.41 14.60 -18.70
N GLY A 286 20.17 14.70 -19.20
CA GLY A 286 19.00 14.03 -18.61
C GLY A 286 19.14 12.50 -18.60
N MET A 287 19.65 11.92 -19.69
CA MET A 287 19.93 10.47 -19.77
C MET A 287 21.08 10.02 -18.88
N ASN A 288 22.07 10.88 -18.61
CA ASN A 288 23.13 10.59 -17.64
C ASN A 288 22.54 10.53 -16.21
N VAL A 289 21.79 11.56 -15.81
CA VAL A 289 21.10 11.59 -14.50
C VAL A 289 20.14 10.41 -14.36
N GLY A 290 19.37 10.12 -15.41
CA GLY A 290 18.45 9.01 -15.43
C GLY A 290 19.13 7.66 -15.25
N ARG A 291 20.30 7.44 -15.87
CA ARG A 291 21.09 6.20 -15.70
C ARG A 291 21.55 6.00 -14.25
N ASP A 292 21.95 7.06 -13.57
CA ASP A 292 22.37 6.98 -12.17
C ASP A 292 21.18 6.60 -11.26
N VAL A 293 20.00 7.16 -11.52
CA VAL A 293 18.79 6.92 -10.72
C VAL A 293 18.13 5.56 -11.04
N ILE A 294 18.28 5.03 -12.26
CA ILE A 294 17.76 3.70 -12.65
C ILE A 294 18.25 2.61 -11.70
N GLY A 295 19.55 2.60 -11.41
CA GLY A 295 20.16 1.57 -10.57
C GLY A 295 19.62 1.61 -9.14
N THR A 296 19.54 2.80 -8.56
CA THR A 296 19.07 2.97 -7.18
C THR A 296 17.60 2.64 -7.01
N MET A 297 16.74 3.04 -7.97
CA MET A 297 15.30 2.78 -7.90
C MET A 297 14.97 1.31 -8.16
N SER A 298 15.63 0.66 -9.13
CA SER A 298 15.44 -0.77 -9.39
C SER A 298 15.85 -1.62 -8.20
N ASN A 299 17.00 -1.32 -7.58
CA ASN A 299 17.42 -2.03 -6.37
C ASN A 299 16.43 -1.85 -5.22
N THR A 300 15.87 -0.65 -5.05
CA THR A 300 14.87 -0.37 -4.02
C THR A 300 13.60 -1.20 -4.22
N LEU A 301 13.10 -1.32 -5.45
CA LEU A 301 11.94 -2.15 -5.76
C LEU A 301 12.24 -3.64 -5.51
N ILE A 302 13.36 -4.15 -6.02
CA ILE A 302 13.76 -5.55 -5.84
C ILE A 302 13.87 -5.90 -4.36
N LEU A 303 14.55 -5.06 -3.57
CA LEU A 303 14.72 -5.28 -2.14
C LEU A 303 13.40 -5.15 -1.36
N ALA A 304 12.49 -4.26 -1.76
CA ALA A 304 11.18 -4.14 -1.13
C ALA A 304 10.35 -5.42 -1.28
N TYR A 305 10.32 -6.00 -2.48
CA TYR A 305 9.59 -7.25 -2.75
C TYR A 305 10.30 -8.48 -2.18
N ALA A 306 11.63 -8.55 -2.27
CA ALA A 306 12.39 -9.62 -1.62
C ALA A 306 12.21 -9.58 -0.09
N GLY A 307 12.14 -8.37 0.48
CA GLY A 307 11.89 -8.14 1.90
C GLY A 307 10.51 -8.63 2.35
N SER A 308 9.46 -8.43 1.55
CA SER A 308 8.13 -8.98 1.86
C SER A 308 8.08 -10.51 1.83
N SER A 309 8.94 -11.13 1.02
CA SER A 309 9.02 -12.60 0.88
C SER A 309 10.07 -13.26 1.77
N LEU A 310 10.69 -12.52 2.69
CA LEU A 310 11.83 -12.98 3.49
C LEU A 310 11.50 -14.25 4.30
N VAL A 311 10.33 -14.31 4.94
CA VAL A 311 9.92 -15.48 5.74
C VAL A 311 9.76 -16.72 4.87
N SER A 312 9.14 -16.59 3.69
CA SER A 312 9.00 -17.69 2.74
C SER A 312 10.37 -18.18 2.25
N LEU A 313 11.29 -17.25 1.93
CA LEU A 313 12.66 -17.58 1.56
C LEU A 313 13.41 -18.31 2.69
N MET A 314 13.23 -17.88 3.95
CA MET A 314 13.82 -18.55 5.11
C MET A 314 13.31 -19.98 5.27
N ILE A 315 12.00 -20.22 5.11
CA ILE A 315 11.41 -21.56 5.19
C ILE A 315 12.03 -22.47 4.13
N PHE A 316 12.15 -21.98 2.89
CA PHE A 316 12.76 -22.77 1.81
C PHE A 316 14.24 -23.08 2.04
N MET A 317 15.00 -22.11 2.54
CA MET A 317 16.39 -22.32 2.93
C MET A 317 16.51 -23.32 4.09
N ALA A 318 15.66 -23.23 5.10
CA ALA A 318 15.68 -24.13 6.26
C ALA A 318 15.35 -25.57 5.88
N HIS A 319 14.46 -25.76 4.90
CA HIS A 319 14.08 -27.08 4.39
C HIS A 319 14.96 -27.57 3.24
N ASN A 320 16.03 -26.85 2.86
CA ASN A 320 16.89 -27.15 1.70
C ASN A 320 16.10 -27.43 0.42
N VAL A 321 15.05 -26.65 0.19
CA VAL A 321 14.19 -26.80 -0.99
C VAL A 321 14.99 -26.40 -2.23
N ASP A 322 14.89 -27.23 -3.29
CA ASP A 322 15.56 -26.95 -4.57
C ASP A 322 15.09 -25.60 -5.14
N PHE A 323 16.03 -24.78 -5.60
CA PHE A 323 15.74 -23.52 -6.27
C PHE A 323 14.78 -23.69 -7.45
N THR A 324 14.89 -24.81 -8.17
CA THR A 324 14.00 -25.18 -9.26
C THR A 324 12.55 -25.28 -8.78
N TYR A 325 12.31 -25.81 -7.59
CA TYR A 325 10.97 -25.83 -7.01
C TYR A 325 10.52 -24.43 -6.60
N ILE A 326 11.39 -23.67 -5.90
CA ILE A 326 11.07 -22.33 -5.39
C ILE A 326 10.64 -21.37 -6.51
N ILE A 327 11.37 -21.35 -7.63
CA ILE A 327 11.09 -20.42 -8.74
C ILE A 327 9.79 -20.76 -9.48
N ASN A 328 9.29 -21.99 -9.35
CA ASN A 328 8.02 -22.42 -9.95
C ASN A 328 6.82 -22.26 -9.00
N LEU A 329 7.04 -21.83 -7.75
CA LEU A 329 5.94 -21.47 -6.86
C LEU A 329 5.25 -20.20 -7.36
N GLU A 330 3.92 -20.23 -7.35
CA GLU A 330 3.10 -19.13 -7.86
C GLU A 330 3.38 -17.82 -7.11
N ASP A 331 3.39 -17.83 -5.77
CA ASP A 331 3.66 -16.66 -4.94
C ASP A 331 5.03 -16.03 -5.22
N ILE A 332 6.07 -16.86 -5.35
CA ILE A 332 7.42 -16.38 -5.65
C ILE A 332 7.46 -15.80 -7.06
N SER A 333 6.83 -16.46 -8.02
CA SER A 333 6.76 -15.99 -9.40
C SER A 333 6.01 -14.66 -9.54
N ILE A 334 4.94 -14.45 -8.74
CA ILE A 334 4.24 -13.17 -8.64
C ILE A 334 5.17 -12.06 -8.16
N GLU A 335 5.93 -12.30 -7.08
CA GLU A 335 6.81 -11.28 -6.51
C GLU A 335 7.98 -10.96 -7.44
N VAL A 336 8.55 -11.96 -8.12
CA VAL A 336 9.56 -11.76 -9.17
C VAL A 336 8.97 -10.95 -10.32
N LEU A 337 7.78 -11.30 -10.81
CA LEU A 337 7.10 -10.54 -11.86
C LEU A 337 6.85 -9.09 -11.44
N ARG A 338 6.33 -8.87 -10.24
CA ARG A 338 6.02 -7.54 -9.72
C ARG A 338 7.28 -6.67 -9.62
N SER A 339 8.36 -7.24 -9.12
CA SER A 339 9.68 -6.61 -9.02
C SER A 339 10.27 -6.24 -10.38
N LEU A 340 10.26 -7.17 -11.34
CA LEU A 340 10.83 -6.95 -12.66
C LEU A 340 9.96 -6.01 -13.52
N ALA A 341 8.64 -6.22 -13.55
CA ALA A 341 7.73 -5.38 -14.33
C ALA A 341 7.75 -3.92 -13.83
N GLY A 342 7.77 -3.72 -12.51
CA GLY A 342 7.92 -2.40 -11.92
C GLY A 342 9.26 -1.75 -12.30
N SER A 343 10.36 -2.50 -12.20
CA SER A 343 11.70 -2.00 -12.57
C SER A 343 11.83 -1.67 -14.06
N ILE A 344 11.23 -2.47 -14.95
CA ILE A 344 11.18 -2.19 -16.40
C ILE A 344 10.38 -0.91 -16.66
N GLY A 345 9.26 -0.72 -15.97
CA GLY A 345 8.46 0.51 -16.04
C GLY A 345 9.24 1.74 -15.60
N VAL A 346 10.01 1.63 -14.52
CA VAL A 346 10.95 2.65 -14.03
C VAL A 346 12.00 2.96 -15.11
N ILE A 347 12.73 1.95 -15.60
CA ILE A 347 13.78 2.12 -16.64
C ILE A 347 13.26 2.88 -17.86
N LEU A 348 12.09 2.50 -18.37
CA LEU A 348 11.54 3.08 -19.60
C LEU A 348 10.81 4.41 -19.37
N SER A 349 10.47 4.75 -18.13
CA SER A 349 9.96 6.09 -17.79
C SER A 349 11.02 7.18 -17.98
N VAL A 350 12.31 6.87 -17.80
CA VAL A 350 13.42 7.81 -17.93
C VAL A 350 13.50 8.43 -19.32
N PRO A 351 13.71 7.66 -20.41
CA PRO A 351 13.82 8.25 -21.74
C PRO A 351 12.57 9.06 -22.09
N LEU A 352 11.37 8.58 -21.74
CA LEU A 352 10.13 9.32 -21.97
C LEU A 352 10.11 10.66 -21.24
N THR A 353 10.52 10.69 -19.98
CA THR A 353 10.65 11.93 -19.19
C THR A 353 11.67 12.88 -19.82
N VAL A 354 12.83 12.36 -20.23
CA VAL A 354 13.92 13.15 -20.81
C VAL A 354 13.51 13.77 -22.13
N PHE A 355 12.97 12.98 -23.06
CA PHE A 355 12.53 13.49 -24.35
C PHE A 355 11.42 14.53 -24.17
N THR A 356 10.39 14.23 -23.38
CA THR A 356 9.28 15.18 -23.15
C THR A 356 9.76 16.49 -22.55
N ARG A 357 10.64 16.46 -21.53
CA ARG A 357 11.18 17.67 -20.94
C ARG A 357 12.06 18.46 -21.92
N ALA A 358 12.84 17.78 -22.76
CA ALA A 358 13.75 18.45 -23.70
C ALA A 358 13.03 19.17 -24.84
N PHE A 359 11.84 18.69 -25.25
CA PHE A 359 11.00 19.36 -26.26
C PHE A 359 10.09 20.45 -25.67
N MET A 360 10.02 20.57 -24.35
CA MET A 360 9.30 21.64 -23.66
C MET A 360 10.24 22.82 -23.37
N ASP A 361 10.22 23.82 -24.24
CA ASP A 361 10.93 25.09 -24.05
C ASP A 361 10.30 25.90 -22.94
#